data_AF-A0A9W3D345-F1
#
_entry.id   AF-A0A9W3D345-F1
#
_cell.length_a   1.000
_cell.length_b   1.000
_cell.length_c   1.000
_cell.angle_alpha   90.00
_cell.angle_beta   90.00
_cell.angle_gamma   90.00
#
_symmetry.space_group_name_H-M   'P 1'
#
loop_
_entity.id
_entity.type
_entity.pdbx_description
1 polymer ?
#
loop_
_entity_poly.entity_id
_entity_poly.type
_entity_poly.pdbx_seq_one_letter_code
_entity_poly.pdbx_strand_id
1 'polypeptide(L)'
;MTIQTDAAINPGNSGGPAFMDNKVVGVAFQGNKDTGCIIPTPVVKHFISGAEENDKFPGFCSLGILCQHMQNARMRNYFKMTPKMTGVLIKRINPLSSSYGILKKDDVLLSIDGVSIGNDETVVFRKTESIDFNHLVSMKKPCETTTLKVLRDGKTHEFNINITPVEPLHPVSQFDKLPSYYIFAGLVFFPSTQPVTIPKKAGEQIVLLSQVLEDETTVGYTFLNNSRVKKVNGVQVENLKHLRQLIDKCCTEDLRIDLGNDNTIIIGYKSGKRATPKILKRYGIPATMSNDLQSL
;
A
#
# COMPACT_ATOMS: atom_id res chain seq x y z
N MET A 1 -6.43 15.76 -6.79
CA MET A 1 -6.64 16.95 -7.64
C MET A 1 -5.28 17.62 -7.86
N THR A 2 -4.95 17.92 -9.11
CA THR A 2 -3.72 18.61 -9.52
C THR A 2 -4.09 19.66 -10.56
N ILE A 3 -3.32 20.75 -10.64
CA ILE A 3 -3.41 21.69 -11.77
C ILE A 3 -2.30 21.33 -12.73
N GLN A 4 -2.63 21.12 -14.01
CA GLN A 4 -1.64 20.98 -15.06
C GLN A 4 -1.33 22.35 -15.65
N THR A 5 -0.07 22.60 -15.94
CA THR A 5 0.41 23.83 -16.58
C THR A 5 1.24 23.49 -17.83
N ASP A 6 1.23 24.42 -18.79
CA ASP A 6 2.08 24.37 -19.99
C ASP A 6 3.53 24.78 -19.68
N ALA A 7 3.76 25.41 -18.53
CA ALA A 7 5.09 25.71 -18.04
C ALA A 7 5.87 24.44 -17.71
N ALA A 8 7.07 24.32 -18.26
CA ALA A 8 8.00 23.25 -17.90
C ALA A 8 8.45 23.39 -16.44
N ILE A 9 8.38 22.31 -15.68
CA ILE A 9 8.89 22.24 -14.30
C ILE A 9 10.06 21.26 -14.27
N ASN A 10 11.26 21.81 -14.04
CA ASN A 10 12.51 21.05 -13.98
C ASN A 10 12.92 20.76 -12.52
N PRO A 11 13.80 19.77 -12.29
CA PRO A 11 14.45 19.59 -10.98
C PRO A 11 15.08 20.90 -10.51
N GLY A 12 14.85 21.27 -9.26
CA GLY A 12 15.27 22.56 -8.68
C GLY A 12 14.15 23.60 -8.55
N ASN A 13 13.16 23.59 -9.46
CA ASN A 13 11.99 24.46 -9.33
C ASN A 13 10.81 23.77 -8.62
N SER A 14 10.79 22.43 -8.60
CA SER A 14 9.83 21.66 -7.81
C SER A 14 9.97 21.99 -6.32
N GLY A 15 8.83 22.21 -5.65
CA GLY A 15 8.77 22.71 -4.28
C GLY A 15 8.61 24.23 -4.17
N GLY A 16 8.87 24.98 -5.26
CA GLY A 16 8.64 26.42 -5.32
C GLY A 16 7.16 26.81 -5.43
N PRO A 17 6.79 28.05 -5.08
CA PRO A 17 5.42 28.55 -5.23
C PRO A 17 5.05 28.80 -6.70
N ALA A 18 3.82 28.47 -7.08
CA ALA A 18 3.21 28.91 -8.32
C ALA A 18 2.31 30.13 -8.06
N PHE A 19 2.37 31.15 -8.92
CA PHE A 19 1.65 32.41 -8.74
C PHE A 19 0.59 32.66 -9.84
N MET A 20 -0.50 33.30 -9.44
CA MET A 20 -1.50 33.92 -10.33
C MET A 20 -1.98 35.20 -9.65
N ASP A 21 -2.02 36.32 -10.39
CA ASP A 21 -2.45 37.64 -9.87
C ASP A 21 -1.80 38.01 -8.52
N ASN A 22 -0.48 37.81 -8.42
CA ASN A 22 0.32 38.07 -7.22
C ASN A 22 -0.10 37.26 -5.98
N LYS A 23 -0.79 36.13 -6.17
CA LYS A 23 -1.16 35.18 -5.11
C LYS A 23 -0.60 33.81 -5.39
N VAL A 24 -0.23 33.10 -4.34
CA VAL A 24 0.18 31.69 -4.44
C VAL A 24 -1.05 30.84 -4.74
N VAL A 25 -1.01 30.09 -5.86
CA VAL A 25 -2.07 29.16 -6.29
C VAL A 25 -1.72 27.70 -6.02
N GLY A 26 -0.47 27.42 -5.67
CA GLY A 26 -0.04 26.09 -5.24
C GLY A 26 1.48 25.94 -5.19
N VAL A 27 1.92 24.69 -5.11
CA VAL A 27 3.34 24.31 -5.10
C VAL A 27 3.67 23.57 -6.38
N ALA A 28 4.70 24.03 -7.09
CA ALA A 28 5.21 23.38 -8.31
C ALA A 28 5.68 21.95 -8.01
N PHE A 29 5.28 21.00 -8.85
CA PHE A 29 5.67 19.60 -8.76
C PHE A 29 5.94 19.05 -10.16
N GLN A 30 7.09 18.42 -10.34
CA GLN A 30 7.41 17.74 -11.60
C GLN A 30 6.56 16.47 -11.74
N GLY A 31 5.61 16.50 -12.68
CA GLY A 31 4.80 15.33 -13.03
C GLY A 31 5.56 14.31 -13.89
N ASN A 32 4.89 13.21 -14.22
CA ASN A 32 5.39 12.26 -15.21
C ASN A 32 5.04 12.77 -16.62
N LYS A 33 6.04 12.87 -17.51
CA LYS A 33 5.97 13.32 -18.93
C LYS A 33 5.91 14.84 -19.13
N ASP A 34 7.06 15.54 -19.08
CA ASP A 34 7.32 16.91 -19.57
C ASP A 34 6.29 18.04 -19.31
N THR A 35 5.23 17.79 -18.55
CA THR A 35 4.16 18.72 -18.21
C THR A 35 4.33 19.15 -16.76
N GLY A 36 4.33 20.45 -16.52
CA GLY A 36 4.33 20.97 -15.17
C GLY A 36 3.02 20.65 -14.46
N CYS A 37 3.12 20.23 -13.21
CA CYS A 37 1.98 20.08 -12.31
C CYS A 37 2.12 21.04 -11.12
N ILE A 38 0.98 21.46 -10.58
CA ILE A 38 0.91 22.29 -9.38
C ILE A 38 0.00 21.56 -8.38
N ILE A 39 0.51 21.39 -7.15
CA ILE A 39 -0.26 20.95 -5.99
C ILE A 39 -1.14 22.14 -5.55
N PRO A 40 -2.47 22.07 -5.73
CA PRO A 40 -3.33 23.24 -5.55
C PRO A 40 -3.46 23.67 -4.08
N THR A 41 -3.73 24.95 -3.83
CA THR A 41 -3.89 25.47 -2.46
C THR A 41 -4.87 24.71 -1.55
N PRO A 42 -6.02 24.15 -2.01
CA PRO A 42 -6.87 23.34 -1.13
C PRO A 42 -6.16 22.09 -0.59
N VAL A 43 -5.29 21.47 -1.39
CA VAL A 43 -4.49 20.30 -0.99
C VAL A 43 -3.43 20.71 0.03
N VAL A 44 -2.73 21.83 -0.23
CA VAL A 44 -1.72 22.38 0.69
C VAL A 44 -2.35 22.76 2.03
N LYS A 45 -3.50 23.43 2.03
CA LYS A 45 -4.21 23.80 3.26
C LYS A 45 -4.65 22.57 4.06
N HIS A 46 -5.19 21.56 3.39
CA HIS A 46 -5.57 20.31 4.05
C HIS A 46 -4.37 19.60 4.69
N PHE A 47 -3.22 19.60 4.01
CA PHE A 47 -1.97 19.09 4.57
C PHE A 47 -1.55 19.87 5.82
N ILE A 48 -1.49 21.20 5.74
CA ILE A 48 -1.07 22.06 6.86
C ILE A 48 -2.00 21.87 8.05
N SER A 49 -3.32 22.00 7.87
CA SER A 49 -4.27 21.83 8.97
C SER A 49 -4.21 20.43 9.58
N GLY A 50 -4.04 19.39 8.76
CA GLY A 50 -3.89 18.02 9.26
C GLY A 50 -2.61 17.82 10.07
N ALA A 51 -1.52 18.51 9.72
CA ALA A 51 -0.24 18.46 10.44
C ALA A 51 -0.22 19.37 11.69
N GLU A 52 -1.02 20.42 11.73
CA GLU A 52 -1.19 21.28 12.93
C GLU A 52 -2.08 20.60 13.99
N GLU A 53 -3.10 19.86 13.55
CA GLU A 53 -4.05 19.18 14.43
C GLU A 53 -3.51 17.85 15.02
N ASN A 54 -2.42 17.29 14.46
CA ASN A 54 -1.89 15.96 14.83
C ASN A 54 -0.34 15.98 14.84
N ASP A 55 0.29 15.14 15.66
CA ASP A 55 1.76 15.00 15.69
C ASP A 55 2.39 14.67 14.31
N LYS A 56 1.61 14.04 13.43
CA LYS A 56 1.96 13.72 12.04
C LYS A 56 0.74 13.92 11.16
N PHE A 57 0.96 14.37 9.93
CA PHE A 57 -0.11 14.45 8.93
C PHE A 57 -0.75 13.05 8.73
N PRO A 58 -2.06 12.90 8.98
CA PRO A 58 -2.72 11.59 8.97
C PRO A 58 -2.84 10.96 7.58
N GLY A 59 -2.66 11.76 6.51
CA GLY A 59 -2.85 11.33 5.14
C GLY A 59 -4.20 11.73 4.57
N PHE A 60 -4.41 11.43 3.28
CA PHE A 60 -5.67 11.69 2.59
C PHE A 60 -6.60 10.49 2.73
N CYS A 61 -7.87 10.76 3.01
CA CYS A 61 -8.91 9.76 3.17
C CYS A 61 -9.20 9.02 1.85
N SER A 62 -9.58 7.75 1.93
CA SER A 62 -9.97 6.96 0.76
C SER A 62 -10.98 5.88 1.12
N LEU A 63 -11.88 5.58 0.19
CA LEU A 63 -12.78 4.42 0.31
C LEU A 63 -12.02 3.08 0.21
N GLY A 64 -10.81 3.09 -0.37
CA GLY A 64 -10.01 1.89 -0.60
C GLY A 64 -10.72 0.88 -1.51
N ILE A 65 -11.43 1.35 -2.53
CA ILE A 65 -12.15 0.51 -3.48
C ILE A 65 -11.53 0.61 -4.88
N LEU A 66 -11.66 -0.46 -5.65
CA LEU A 66 -11.38 -0.48 -7.08
C LEU A 66 -12.70 -0.68 -7.82
N CYS A 67 -12.99 0.23 -8.75
CA CYS A 67 -14.26 0.28 -9.46
C CYS A 67 -14.12 -0.11 -10.94
N GLN A 68 -15.25 -0.45 -11.55
CA GLN A 68 -15.40 -0.63 -12.99
C GLN A 68 -16.53 0.30 -13.47
N HIS A 69 -16.31 0.93 -14.62
CA HIS A 69 -17.30 1.79 -15.28
C HIS A 69 -18.56 1.02 -15.69
N MET A 70 -19.71 1.69 -15.64
CA MET A 70 -21.05 1.14 -15.90
C MET A 70 -21.69 1.75 -17.16
N GLN A 71 -20.90 2.19 -18.13
CA GLN A 71 -21.41 2.82 -19.37
C GLN A 71 -22.22 1.85 -20.25
N ASN A 72 -21.95 0.55 -20.18
CA ASN A 72 -22.67 -0.46 -20.94
C ASN A 72 -24.09 -0.69 -20.38
N ALA A 73 -25.11 -0.48 -21.22
CA ALA A 73 -26.51 -0.63 -20.80
C ALA A 73 -26.90 -2.06 -20.38
N ARG A 74 -26.36 -3.10 -21.03
CA ARG A 74 -26.62 -4.49 -20.62
C ARG A 74 -26.02 -4.80 -19.25
N MET A 75 -24.84 -4.26 -18.95
CA MET A 75 -24.23 -4.39 -17.62
C MET A 75 -25.11 -3.73 -16.55
N ARG A 76 -25.60 -2.51 -16.80
CA ARG A 76 -26.55 -1.84 -15.89
C ARG A 76 -27.83 -2.66 -15.68
N ASN A 77 -28.40 -3.19 -16.75
CA ASN A 77 -29.60 -4.04 -16.67
C ASN A 77 -29.35 -5.33 -15.88
N TYR A 78 -28.19 -5.97 -16.06
CA TYR A 78 -27.80 -7.18 -15.32
C TYR A 78 -27.76 -6.91 -13.81
N PHE A 79 -27.21 -5.76 -13.40
CA PHE A 79 -27.19 -5.32 -12.02
C PHE A 79 -28.49 -4.64 -11.56
N LYS A 80 -29.56 -4.72 -12.37
CA LYS A 80 -30.91 -4.21 -12.06
C LYS A 80 -30.95 -2.71 -11.79
N MET A 81 -30.04 -1.94 -12.40
CA MET A 81 -30.09 -0.48 -12.33
C MET A 81 -31.28 0.03 -13.16
N THR A 82 -32.07 0.92 -12.56
CA THR A 82 -33.11 1.63 -13.31
C THR A 82 -32.49 2.61 -14.30
N PRO A 83 -33.21 3.03 -15.36
CA PRO A 83 -32.67 4.01 -16.34
C PRO A 83 -32.24 5.35 -15.75
N LYS A 84 -32.73 5.72 -14.55
CA LYS A 84 -32.37 6.96 -13.84
C LYS A 84 -31.14 6.81 -12.95
N MET A 85 -30.67 5.60 -12.70
CA MET A 85 -29.52 5.34 -11.84
C MET A 85 -28.22 5.46 -12.61
N THR A 86 -27.23 6.06 -11.96
CA THR A 86 -25.82 6.07 -12.38
C THR A 86 -24.95 5.58 -11.23
N GLY A 87 -23.76 5.10 -11.55
CA GLY A 87 -22.80 4.68 -10.53
C GLY A 87 -21.69 3.81 -11.10
N VAL A 88 -20.87 3.25 -10.21
CA VAL A 88 -19.73 2.39 -10.59
C VAL A 88 -19.78 1.06 -9.86
N LEU A 89 -19.33 -0.01 -10.53
CA LEU A 89 -19.33 -1.36 -9.96
C LEU A 89 -18.08 -1.59 -9.10
N ILE A 90 -18.27 -1.96 -7.84
CA ILE A 90 -17.16 -2.27 -6.93
C ILE A 90 -16.58 -3.65 -7.29
N LYS A 91 -15.30 -3.69 -7.68
CA LYS A 91 -14.59 -4.94 -8.04
C LYS A 91 -13.74 -5.48 -6.91
N ARG A 92 -13.08 -4.59 -6.16
CA ARG A 92 -12.23 -4.94 -5.02
C ARG A 92 -12.37 -3.92 -3.92
N ILE A 93 -12.15 -4.37 -2.69
CA ILE A 93 -12.14 -3.54 -1.50
C ILE A 93 -10.85 -3.88 -0.76
N ASN A 94 -10.09 -2.86 -0.39
CA ASN A 94 -8.88 -2.99 0.41
C ASN A 94 -9.28 -3.48 1.81
N PRO A 95 -8.75 -4.61 2.30
CA PRO A 95 -9.04 -5.12 3.64
C PRO A 95 -8.74 -4.16 4.79
N LEU A 96 -7.93 -3.12 4.55
CA LEU A 96 -7.57 -2.10 5.55
C LEU A 96 -8.40 -0.82 5.47
N SER A 97 -9.32 -0.70 4.51
CA SER A 97 -10.18 0.49 4.42
C SER A 97 -11.41 0.35 5.30
N SER A 98 -11.97 1.49 5.69
CA SER A 98 -13.23 1.54 6.46
C SER A 98 -14.45 1.04 5.67
N SER A 99 -14.30 0.84 4.35
CA SER A 99 -15.32 0.21 3.51
C SER A 99 -15.35 -1.32 3.65
N TYR A 100 -14.29 -1.94 4.16
CA TYR A 100 -14.20 -3.39 4.27
C TYR A 100 -15.22 -3.95 5.27
N GLY A 101 -15.91 -5.02 4.90
CA GLY A 101 -17.00 -5.61 5.69
C GLY A 101 -18.35 -4.89 5.56
N ILE A 102 -18.37 -3.64 5.05
CA ILE A 102 -19.59 -2.84 4.84
C ILE A 102 -20.04 -2.92 3.39
N LEU A 103 -19.14 -2.54 2.47
CA LEU A 103 -19.33 -2.69 1.04
C LEU A 103 -19.00 -4.13 0.61
N LYS A 104 -19.56 -4.54 -0.52
CA LYS A 104 -19.32 -5.87 -1.10
C LYS A 104 -18.88 -5.76 -2.54
N LYS A 105 -18.12 -6.76 -2.99
CA LYS A 105 -17.87 -6.96 -4.41
C LYS A 105 -19.22 -7.06 -5.13
N ASP A 106 -19.27 -6.40 -6.29
CA ASP A 106 -20.42 -6.31 -7.18
C ASP A 106 -21.60 -5.47 -6.66
N ASP A 107 -21.41 -4.72 -5.57
CA ASP A 107 -22.24 -3.53 -5.28
C ASP A 107 -22.03 -2.47 -6.37
N VAL A 108 -23.09 -1.74 -6.73
CA VAL A 108 -22.95 -0.51 -7.53
C VAL A 108 -22.99 0.69 -6.60
N LEU A 109 -21.89 1.43 -6.50
CA LEU A 109 -21.84 2.68 -5.73
C LEU A 109 -22.56 3.78 -6.51
N LEU A 110 -23.66 4.29 -5.97
CA LEU A 110 -24.57 5.24 -6.61
C LEU A 110 -24.26 6.69 -6.20
N SER A 111 -23.99 6.94 -4.91
CA SER A 111 -23.70 8.28 -4.41
C SER A 111 -22.86 8.28 -3.14
N ILE A 112 -22.14 9.37 -2.93
CA ILE A 112 -21.41 9.70 -1.69
C ILE A 112 -21.96 11.02 -1.17
N ASP A 113 -22.42 11.05 0.09
CA ASP A 113 -23.03 12.24 0.72
C ASP A 113 -24.11 12.90 -0.14
N GLY A 114 -24.93 12.08 -0.79
CA GLY A 114 -26.00 12.53 -1.69
C GLY A 114 -25.53 12.97 -3.09
N VAL A 115 -24.23 13.11 -3.34
CA VAL A 115 -23.68 13.44 -4.66
C VAL A 115 -23.67 12.18 -5.54
N SER A 116 -24.43 12.21 -6.63
CA SER A 116 -24.55 11.07 -7.56
C SER A 116 -23.26 10.85 -8.35
N ILE A 117 -22.85 9.59 -8.48
CA ILE A 117 -21.67 9.18 -9.23
C ILE A 117 -22.07 8.80 -10.65
N GLY A 118 -21.33 9.28 -11.64
CA GLY A 118 -21.48 8.96 -13.04
C GLY A 118 -21.08 7.52 -13.37
N ASN A 119 -21.54 7.02 -14.52
CA ASN A 119 -21.19 5.67 -14.99
C ASN A 119 -19.71 5.56 -15.41
N ASP A 120 -18.99 6.67 -15.46
CA ASP A 120 -17.59 6.84 -15.87
C ASP A 120 -16.67 7.19 -14.70
N GLU A 121 -17.12 6.95 -13.46
CA GLU A 121 -16.33 7.21 -12.23
C GLU A 121 -16.19 8.69 -11.86
N THR A 122 -16.95 9.58 -12.50
CA THR A 122 -16.88 11.01 -12.24
C THR A 122 -18.06 11.55 -11.43
N VAL A 123 -17.87 12.74 -10.86
CA VAL A 123 -18.90 13.56 -10.21
C VAL A 123 -18.80 14.98 -10.73
N VAL A 124 -19.88 15.74 -10.67
CA VAL A 124 -19.85 17.17 -11.04
C VAL A 124 -18.98 17.91 -10.03
N PHE A 125 -17.97 18.62 -10.53
CA PHE A 125 -17.03 19.38 -9.73
C PHE A 125 -17.37 20.87 -9.73
N ARG A 126 -17.53 21.44 -10.92
CA ARG A 126 -17.89 22.84 -11.17
C ARG A 126 -18.86 22.89 -12.34
N LYS A 127 -19.49 24.05 -12.58
CA LYS A 127 -20.50 24.34 -13.63
C LYS A 127 -20.63 23.26 -14.72
N THR A 128 -19.58 23.05 -15.51
CA THR A 128 -19.54 22.09 -16.63
C THR A 128 -18.41 21.08 -16.53
N GLU A 129 -17.71 21.01 -15.40
CA GLU A 129 -16.52 20.17 -15.22
C GLU A 129 -16.85 19.00 -14.29
N SER A 130 -16.36 17.82 -14.65
CA SER A 130 -16.39 16.65 -13.79
C SER A 130 -15.00 16.30 -13.26
N ILE A 131 -14.96 15.60 -12.13
CA ILE A 131 -13.74 15.07 -11.52
C ILE A 131 -14.00 13.66 -11.05
N ASP A 132 -12.94 12.87 -10.89
CA ASP A 132 -13.02 11.55 -10.27
C ASP A 132 -13.71 11.60 -8.89
N PHE A 133 -14.63 10.66 -8.62
CA PHE A 133 -15.44 10.66 -7.39
C PHE A 133 -14.59 10.60 -6.11
N ASN A 134 -13.35 10.07 -6.18
CA ASN A 134 -12.45 10.02 -5.02
C ASN A 134 -12.16 11.42 -4.46
N HIS A 135 -12.34 12.48 -5.26
CA HIS A 135 -12.23 13.85 -4.78
C HIS A 135 -13.21 14.17 -3.62
N LEU A 136 -14.39 13.55 -3.60
CA LEU A 136 -15.41 13.77 -2.56
C LEU A 136 -14.95 13.32 -1.18
N VAL A 137 -14.06 12.33 -1.12
CA VAL A 137 -13.57 11.76 0.14
C VAL A 137 -12.13 12.15 0.44
N SER A 138 -11.30 12.44 -0.57
CA SER A 138 -9.87 12.69 -0.37
C SER A 138 -9.58 13.87 0.56
N MET A 139 -10.47 14.87 0.56
CA MET A 139 -10.29 16.12 1.33
C MET A 139 -11.03 16.10 2.68
N LYS A 140 -11.71 15.01 3.02
CA LYS A 140 -12.41 14.86 4.31
C LYS A 140 -11.44 14.67 5.46
N LYS A 141 -11.86 15.08 6.65
CA LYS A 141 -11.06 14.81 7.86
C LYS A 141 -11.12 13.31 8.22
N PRO A 142 -10.05 12.73 8.78
CA PRO A 142 -10.12 11.37 9.32
C PRO A 142 -11.27 11.22 10.32
N CYS A 143 -11.93 10.07 10.27
CA CYS A 143 -13.10 9.70 11.07
C CYS A 143 -14.38 10.51 10.78
N GLU A 144 -14.39 11.37 9.75
CA GLU A 144 -15.61 12.04 9.32
C GLU A 144 -16.63 11.02 8.79
N THR A 145 -17.87 11.11 9.26
CA THR A 145 -18.94 10.23 8.78
C THR A 145 -19.29 10.57 7.33
N THR A 146 -19.31 9.54 6.49
CA THR A 146 -19.59 9.63 5.06
C THR A 146 -20.72 8.65 4.72
N THR A 147 -21.74 9.16 4.06
CA THR A 147 -22.93 8.39 3.67
C THR A 147 -22.73 7.80 2.28
N LEU A 148 -22.83 6.48 2.16
CA LEU A 148 -22.69 5.74 0.91
C LEU A 148 -24.00 5.12 0.52
N LYS A 149 -24.47 5.40 -0.70
CA LYS A 149 -25.64 4.75 -1.28
C LYS A 149 -25.20 3.73 -2.31
N VAL A 150 -25.64 2.49 -2.18
CA VAL A 150 -25.30 1.41 -3.11
C VAL A 150 -26.53 0.66 -3.61
N LEU A 151 -26.42 0.05 -4.78
CA LEU A 151 -27.35 -0.97 -5.26
C LEU A 151 -26.70 -2.34 -5.04
N ARG A 152 -27.37 -3.19 -4.26
CA ARG A 152 -26.97 -4.58 -3.98
C ARG A 152 -28.12 -5.51 -4.32
N ASP A 153 -27.90 -6.46 -5.22
CA ASP A 153 -28.91 -7.42 -5.68
C ASP A 153 -30.21 -6.79 -6.23
N GLY A 154 -30.15 -5.53 -6.67
CA GLY A 154 -31.28 -4.72 -7.14
C GLY A 154 -32.04 -3.96 -6.04
N LYS A 155 -31.58 -3.99 -4.80
CA LYS A 155 -32.11 -3.21 -3.69
C LYS A 155 -31.14 -2.11 -3.30
N THR A 156 -31.66 -0.94 -3.01
CA THR A 156 -30.84 0.19 -2.55
C THR A 156 -30.55 0.05 -1.06
N HIS A 157 -29.30 0.27 -0.68
CA HIS A 157 -28.84 0.32 0.69
C HIS A 157 -28.10 1.63 0.94
N GLU A 158 -28.13 2.08 2.18
CA GLU A 158 -27.39 3.25 2.64
C GLU A 158 -26.53 2.85 3.85
N PHE A 159 -25.28 3.28 3.84
CA PHE A 159 -24.31 2.96 4.89
C PHE A 159 -23.60 4.23 5.33
N ASN A 160 -23.44 4.39 6.64
CA ASN A 160 -22.59 5.41 7.21
C ASN A 160 -21.25 4.77 7.57
N ILE A 161 -20.17 5.32 7.03
CA ILE A 161 -18.81 4.89 7.35
C ILE A 161 -18.02 6.06 7.90
N ASN A 162 -17.12 5.79 8.85
CA ASN A 162 -16.13 6.78 9.26
C ASN A 162 -14.95 6.66 8.29
N ILE A 163 -14.79 7.66 7.42
CA ILE A 163 -13.75 7.61 6.40
C ILE A 163 -12.38 7.83 7.04
N THR A 164 -11.39 7.04 6.64
CA THR A 164 -10.02 7.18 7.15
C THR A 164 -9.03 7.14 5.99
N PRO A 165 -7.82 7.67 6.19
CA PRO A 165 -6.69 7.34 5.34
C PRO A 165 -6.51 5.82 5.28
N VAL A 166 -6.20 5.31 4.09
CA VAL A 166 -5.93 3.89 3.89
C VAL A 166 -4.42 3.72 3.90
N GLU A 167 -3.92 3.03 4.91
CA GLU A 167 -2.49 2.71 4.95
C GLU A 167 -2.14 1.88 3.71
N PRO A 168 -1.06 2.25 3.00
CA PRO A 168 -0.63 1.46 1.87
C PRO A 168 -0.16 0.11 2.38
N LEU A 169 -0.68 -0.96 1.77
CA LEU A 169 -0.36 -2.34 2.17
C LEU A 169 1.15 -2.63 2.08
N HIS A 170 1.88 -1.87 1.26
CA HIS A 170 3.33 -1.79 1.28
C HIS A 170 3.76 -0.36 1.62
N PRO A 171 4.77 -0.16 2.46
CA PRO A 171 5.38 1.15 2.62
C PRO A 171 5.99 1.58 1.26
N VAL A 172 5.43 2.62 0.65
CA VAL A 172 5.84 3.06 -0.70
C VAL A 172 7.25 3.68 -0.68
N SER A 173 7.62 4.34 0.42
CA SER A 173 8.99 4.76 0.72
C SER A 173 9.15 4.96 2.23
N GLN A 174 10.26 4.50 2.80
CA GLN A 174 10.63 4.77 4.19
C GLN A 174 12.00 5.47 4.19
N PHE A 175 12.01 6.79 4.01
CA PHE A 175 13.26 7.54 3.87
C PHE A 175 14.03 7.67 5.20
N ASP A 176 13.32 7.71 6.34
CA ASP A 176 13.91 7.88 7.67
C ASP A 176 13.82 6.62 8.55
N LYS A 177 13.49 5.47 7.96
CA LYS A 177 13.47 4.19 8.67
C LYS A 177 14.50 3.26 8.05
N LEU A 178 15.44 2.81 8.88
CA LEU A 178 16.35 1.74 8.48
C LEU A 178 15.53 0.51 8.05
N PRO A 179 15.89 -0.15 6.94
CA PRO A 179 15.16 -1.31 6.46
C PRO A 179 15.22 -2.43 7.48
N SER A 180 14.09 -3.11 7.70
CA SER A 180 14.04 -4.28 8.56
C SER A 180 14.84 -5.42 7.92
N TYR A 181 15.69 -6.09 8.69
CA TYR A 181 16.44 -7.25 8.22
C TYR A 181 16.65 -8.28 9.32
N TYR A 182 16.83 -9.55 8.93
CA TYR A 182 17.19 -10.65 9.82
C TYR A 182 18.21 -11.55 9.13
N ILE A 183 19.24 -12.00 9.86
CA ILE A 183 20.31 -12.85 9.37
C ILE A 183 20.38 -14.11 10.22
N PHE A 184 20.32 -15.27 9.57
CA PHE A 184 20.54 -16.56 10.20
C PHE A 184 21.45 -17.43 9.34
N ALA A 185 22.56 -17.91 9.91
CA ALA A 185 23.53 -18.77 9.23
C ALA A 185 24.03 -18.19 7.89
N GLY A 186 24.16 -16.87 7.79
CA GLY A 186 24.56 -16.19 6.54
C GLY A 186 23.43 -15.94 5.54
N LEU A 187 22.22 -16.47 5.76
CA LEU A 187 21.04 -16.13 4.96
C LEU A 187 20.50 -14.77 5.39
N VAL A 188 20.40 -13.82 4.46
CA VAL A 188 19.98 -12.44 4.76
C VAL A 188 18.56 -12.19 4.25
N PHE A 189 17.64 -11.91 5.16
CA PHE A 189 16.22 -11.71 4.88
C PHE A 189 15.79 -10.26 5.06
N PHE A 190 14.91 -9.77 4.18
CA PHE A 190 14.30 -8.43 4.26
C PHE A 190 12.87 -8.45 3.67
N PRO A 191 11.97 -7.53 4.06
CA PRO A 191 10.68 -7.40 3.41
C PRO A 191 10.86 -6.69 2.06
N SER A 192 10.23 -7.21 1.01
CA SER A 192 10.17 -6.56 -0.30
C SER A 192 9.49 -5.20 -0.18
N THR A 193 10.14 -4.18 -0.72
CA THR A 193 9.57 -2.83 -0.90
C THR A 193 8.82 -2.70 -2.23
N GLN A 194 9.01 -3.65 -3.15
CA GLN A 194 8.35 -3.63 -4.45
C GLN A 194 6.94 -4.24 -4.37
N PRO A 195 5.93 -3.59 -4.98
CA PRO A 195 4.55 -4.05 -4.97
C PRO A 195 4.33 -5.18 -6.00
N VAL A 196 4.95 -6.35 -5.79
CA VAL A 196 4.80 -7.49 -6.72
C VAL A 196 3.44 -8.17 -6.54
N THR A 197 2.82 -8.10 -5.37
CA THR A 197 1.48 -8.66 -5.12
C THR A 197 0.78 -7.93 -3.99
N ILE A 198 -0.49 -7.53 -4.16
CA ILE A 198 -1.29 -6.89 -3.12
C ILE A 198 -1.43 -7.84 -1.91
N PRO A 199 -0.99 -7.44 -0.70
CA PRO A 199 -1.16 -8.21 0.52
C PRO A 199 -2.64 -8.48 0.78
N LYS A 200 -2.95 -9.68 1.25
CA LYS A 200 -4.32 -10.13 1.50
C LYS A 200 -4.83 -9.70 2.86
N LYS A 201 -3.93 -9.36 3.79
CA LYS A 201 -4.22 -9.02 5.17
C LYS A 201 -3.25 -7.99 5.73
N ALA A 202 -3.67 -7.31 6.79
CA ALA A 202 -2.86 -6.32 7.51
C ALA A 202 -1.50 -6.92 7.93
N GLY A 203 -0.42 -6.17 7.70
CA GLY A 203 0.92 -6.57 8.13
C GLY A 203 1.52 -7.78 7.40
N GLU A 204 0.90 -8.27 6.33
CA GLU A 204 1.51 -9.28 5.45
C GLU A 204 2.65 -8.63 4.64
N GLN A 205 3.81 -9.28 4.61
CA GLN A 205 4.99 -8.84 3.87
C GLN A 205 5.52 -10.00 3.02
N ILE A 206 5.94 -9.69 1.79
CA ILE A 206 6.74 -10.61 0.99
C ILE A 206 8.15 -10.58 1.57
N VAL A 207 8.60 -11.67 2.18
CA VAL A 207 9.98 -11.80 2.67
C VAL A 207 10.87 -12.34 1.56
N LEU A 208 11.99 -11.68 1.30
CA LEU A 208 12.99 -12.09 0.32
C LEU A 208 14.26 -12.56 1.04
N LEU A 209 14.87 -13.62 0.51
CA LEU A 209 16.28 -13.93 0.71
C LEU A 209 17.09 -13.04 -0.23
N SER A 210 17.67 -11.96 0.29
CA SER A 210 18.44 -10.99 -0.52
C SER A 210 19.71 -11.59 -1.04
N GLN A 211 20.48 -12.17 -0.12
CA GLN A 211 21.84 -12.61 -0.33
C GLN A 211 22.14 -13.76 0.63
N VAL A 212 23.16 -14.52 0.26
CA VAL A 212 23.72 -15.59 1.07
C VAL A 212 25.19 -15.25 1.32
N LEU A 213 25.53 -14.98 2.57
CA LEU A 213 26.90 -14.76 3.01
C LEU A 213 27.61 -16.12 3.05
N GLU A 214 28.80 -16.17 2.46
CA GLU A 214 29.53 -17.42 2.27
C GLU A 214 30.10 -17.95 3.59
N ASP A 215 29.79 -19.21 3.84
CA ASP A 215 30.26 -19.98 4.98
C ASP A 215 30.13 -21.48 4.68
N GLU A 216 30.79 -22.32 5.46
CA GLU A 216 30.63 -23.78 5.38
C GLU A 216 29.16 -24.21 5.51
N THR A 217 28.38 -23.45 6.30
CA THR A 217 26.95 -23.70 6.48
C THR A 217 26.09 -23.36 5.26
N THR A 218 26.59 -22.58 4.30
CA THR A 218 25.81 -22.08 3.14
C THR A 218 26.32 -22.54 1.77
N VAL A 219 27.26 -23.49 1.77
CA VAL A 219 27.82 -24.07 0.53
C VAL A 219 26.70 -24.57 -0.39
N GLY A 220 26.73 -24.13 -1.64
CA GLY A 220 25.72 -24.50 -2.64
C GLY A 220 24.44 -23.65 -2.62
N TYR A 221 24.32 -22.64 -1.76
CA TYR A 221 23.14 -21.77 -1.72
C TYR A 221 23.37 -20.34 -2.24
N THR A 222 24.60 -19.98 -2.63
CA THR A 222 24.97 -18.61 -3.05
C THR A 222 24.18 -18.08 -4.26
N PHE A 223 23.72 -18.96 -5.15
CA PHE A 223 22.92 -18.62 -6.33
C PHE A 223 21.42 -18.40 -6.03
N LEU A 224 20.96 -18.68 -4.81
CA LEU A 224 19.54 -18.56 -4.42
C LEU A 224 19.15 -17.14 -3.99
N ASN A 225 20.01 -16.15 -4.25
CA ASN A 225 19.76 -14.74 -3.95
C ASN A 225 18.47 -14.23 -4.64
N ASN A 226 17.91 -13.14 -4.10
CA ASN A 226 16.65 -12.51 -4.53
C ASN A 226 15.42 -13.45 -4.60
N SER A 227 15.40 -14.53 -3.82
CA SER A 227 14.29 -15.49 -3.83
C SER A 227 13.25 -15.18 -2.74
N ARG A 228 11.96 -15.24 -3.08
CA ARG A 228 10.89 -15.15 -2.07
C ARG A 228 10.94 -16.34 -1.11
N VAL A 229 10.81 -16.08 0.18
CA VAL A 229 10.60 -17.13 1.18
C VAL A 229 9.11 -17.46 1.28
N LYS A 230 8.74 -18.73 1.07
CA LYS A 230 7.35 -19.20 1.18
C LYS A 230 7.08 -19.80 2.56
N LYS A 231 7.92 -20.73 3.01
CA LYS A 231 7.68 -21.51 4.24
C LYS A 231 8.95 -21.71 5.05
N VAL A 232 8.76 -21.87 6.36
CA VAL A 232 9.77 -22.37 7.30
C VAL A 232 9.20 -23.61 7.99
N ASN A 233 9.88 -24.75 7.88
CA ASN A 233 9.44 -26.04 8.43
C ASN A 233 7.97 -26.37 8.08
N GLY A 234 7.57 -26.10 6.84
CA GLY A 234 6.20 -26.34 6.34
C GLY A 234 5.17 -25.25 6.71
N VAL A 235 5.50 -24.32 7.60
CA VAL A 235 4.61 -23.21 8.00
C VAL A 235 4.76 -22.02 7.06
N GLN A 236 3.64 -21.47 6.59
CA GLN A 236 3.62 -20.31 5.69
C GLN A 236 4.16 -19.05 6.38
N VAL A 237 5.11 -18.38 5.74
CA VAL A 237 5.65 -17.11 6.22
C VAL A 237 4.68 -15.99 5.88
N GLU A 238 4.39 -15.14 6.87
CA GLU A 238 3.45 -14.02 6.74
C GLU A 238 4.14 -12.67 6.64
N ASN A 239 5.23 -12.47 7.37
CA ASN A 239 6.05 -11.27 7.37
C ASN A 239 7.42 -11.57 7.99
N LEU A 240 8.34 -10.58 8.01
CA LEU A 240 9.70 -10.79 8.50
C LEU A 240 9.74 -11.12 10.00
N LYS A 241 8.86 -10.51 10.80
CA LYS A 241 8.75 -10.78 12.24
C LYS A 241 8.33 -12.24 12.48
N HIS A 242 7.35 -12.73 11.72
CA HIS A 242 6.90 -14.12 11.77
C HIS A 242 8.01 -15.08 11.31
N LEU A 243 8.73 -14.78 10.21
CA LEU A 243 9.88 -15.58 9.76
C LEU A 243 10.89 -15.76 10.90
N ARG A 244 11.32 -14.65 11.53
CA ARG A 244 12.25 -14.70 12.66
C ARG A 244 11.71 -15.60 13.77
N GLN A 245 10.46 -15.44 14.18
CA GLN A 245 9.87 -16.26 15.24
C GLN A 245 9.89 -17.75 14.90
N LEU A 246 9.61 -18.13 13.66
CA LEU A 246 9.66 -19.52 13.21
C LEU A 246 11.08 -20.09 13.28
N ILE A 247 12.09 -19.30 12.90
CA ILE A 247 13.50 -19.71 12.97
C ILE A 247 13.98 -19.76 14.42
N ASP A 248 13.70 -18.75 15.23
CA ASP A 248 14.14 -18.67 16.63
C ASP A 248 13.52 -19.79 17.49
N LYS A 249 12.28 -20.20 17.19
CA LYS A 249 11.57 -21.30 17.86
C LYS A 249 11.84 -22.68 17.24
N CYS A 250 12.70 -22.77 16.24
CA CYS A 250 13.05 -24.04 15.62
C CYS A 250 13.63 -25.00 16.67
N CYS A 251 12.99 -26.17 16.78
CA CYS A 251 13.37 -27.23 17.70
C CYS A 251 13.78 -28.53 16.99
N THR A 252 13.76 -28.53 15.65
CA THR A 252 14.24 -29.62 14.81
C THR A 252 15.76 -29.55 14.64
N GLU A 253 16.38 -30.66 14.24
CA GLU A 253 17.81 -30.69 13.90
C GLU A 253 18.11 -29.82 12.69
N ASP A 254 17.27 -29.95 11.66
CA ASP A 254 17.35 -29.18 10.43
C ASP A 254 16.29 -28.08 10.38
N LEU A 255 16.72 -26.91 9.92
CA LEU A 255 15.85 -25.82 9.52
C LEU A 255 15.62 -25.92 8.01
N ARG A 256 14.36 -26.11 7.62
CA ARG A 256 13.93 -26.13 6.21
C ARG A 256 13.28 -24.82 5.81
N ILE A 257 13.75 -24.23 4.73
CA ILE A 257 13.20 -23.01 4.14
C ILE A 257 12.82 -23.28 2.69
N ASP A 258 11.52 -23.22 2.38
CA ASP A 258 11.02 -23.40 1.01
C ASP A 258 10.90 -22.03 0.31
N LEU A 259 11.41 -21.94 -0.92
CA LEU A 259 11.49 -20.71 -1.69
C LEU A 259 10.42 -20.61 -2.80
N GLY A 260 10.31 -19.40 -3.36
CA GLY A 260 9.35 -19.04 -4.39
C GLY A 260 9.50 -19.79 -5.70
N ASN A 261 10.75 -20.09 -6.06
CA ASN A 261 11.21 -20.78 -7.27
C ASN A 261 11.34 -22.30 -7.07
N ASP A 262 10.62 -22.86 -6.10
CA ASP A 262 10.58 -24.29 -5.75
C ASP A 262 11.90 -24.88 -5.25
N ASN A 263 12.95 -24.05 -5.10
CA ASN A 263 14.16 -24.41 -4.39
C ASN A 263 13.92 -24.54 -2.88
N THR A 264 14.75 -25.34 -2.22
CA THR A 264 14.71 -25.57 -0.77
C THR A 264 16.10 -25.37 -0.18
N ILE A 265 16.19 -24.66 0.94
CA ILE A 265 17.40 -24.52 1.74
C ILE A 265 17.24 -25.36 3.01
N ILE A 266 18.24 -26.17 3.33
CA ILE A 266 18.31 -26.97 4.56
C ILE A 266 19.58 -26.55 5.31
N ILE A 267 19.43 -26.10 6.55
CA ILE A 267 20.55 -25.70 7.41
C ILE A 267 20.44 -26.45 8.73
N GLY A 268 21.52 -27.09 9.17
CA GLY A 268 21.58 -27.62 10.54
C GLY A 268 21.37 -26.48 11.54
N TYR A 269 20.28 -26.53 12.31
CA TYR A 269 19.83 -25.37 13.09
C TYR A 269 20.87 -24.95 14.14
N LYS A 270 21.40 -25.93 14.89
CA LYS A 270 22.43 -25.68 15.92
C LYS A 270 23.75 -25.20 15.33
N SER A 271 24.20 -25.74 14.20
CA SER A 271 25.44 -25.31 13.54
C SER A 271 25.28 -23.91 12.93
N GLY A 272 24.17 -23.64 12.24
CA GLY A 272 23.83 -22.32 11.70
C GLY A 272 23.77 -21.24 12.77
N LYS A 273 23.13 -21.52 13.91
CA LYS A 273 23.08 -20.61 15.06
C LYS A 273 24.47 -20.29 15.61
N ARG A 274 25.35 -21.29 15.73
CA ARG A 274 26.77 -21.11 16.17
C ARG A 274 27.62 -20.37 15.14
N ALA A 275 27.38 -20.58 13.84
CA ALA A 275 28.12 -19.95 12.77
C ALA A 275 27.78 -18.45 12.63
N THR A 276 26.53 -18.07 12.95
CA THR A 276 26.01 -16.72 12.69
C THR A 276 26.91 -15.60 13.24
N PRO A 277 27.36 -15.59 14.52
CA PRO A 277 28.24 -14.53 15.02
C PRO A 277 29.60 -14.45 14.31
N LYS A 278 30.17 -15.61 13.91
CA LYS A 278 31.43 -15.69 13.16
C LYS A 278 31.26 -15.09 11.76
N ILE A 279 30.14 -15.40 11.08
CA ILE A 279 29.80 -14.85 9.77
C ILE A 279 29.65 -13.34 9.85
N LEU A 280 28.86 -12.81 10.81
CA LEU A 280 28.68 -11.37 10.97
C LEU A 280 30.00 -10.63 11.18
N LYS A 281 30.88 -11.17 12.03
CA LYS A 281 32.22 -10.60 12.26
C LYS A 281 33.06 -10.58 10.98
N ARG A 282 33.05 -11.67 10.19
CA ARG A 282 33.79 -11.76 8.91
C ARG A 282 33.34 -10.70 7.91
N TYR A 283 32.04 -10.46 7.82
CA TYR A 283 31.44 -9.53 6.85
C TYR A 283 31.24 -8.10 7.39
N GLY A 284 31.70 -7.81 8.61
CA GLY A 284 31.59 -6.47 9.21
C GLY A 284 30.15 -6.04 9.50
N ILE A 285 29.25 -6.99 9.76
CA ILE A 285 27.83 -6.70 10.03
C ILE A 285 27.61 -6.55 11.54
N PRO A 286 27.08 -5.42 12.02
CA PRO A 286 27.07 -5.10 13.45
C PRO A 286 26.05 -5.92 14.27
N ALA A 287 24.98 -6.40 13.65
CA ALA A 287 23.93 -7.15 14.34
C ALA A 287 23.29 -8.21 13.45
N THR A 288 22.67 -9.21 14.07
CA THR A 288 21.89 -10.25 13.36
C THR A 288 20.57 -9.71 12.81
N MET A 289 20.09 -8.56 13.28
CA MET A 289 18.78 -8.03 12.92
C MET A 289 18.68 -6.53 13.18
N SER A 290 17.70 -5.90 12.51
CA SER A 290 17.31 -4.52 12.74
C SER A 290 16.64 -4.29 14.10
N ASN A 291 16.70 -3.06 14.61
CA ASN A 291 16.21 -2.70 15.95
C ASN A 291 14.69 -2.96 16.14
N ASP A 292 13.89 -2.78 15.09
CA ASP A 292 12.44 -3.02 15.10
C ASP A 292 12.07 -4.50 15.29
N LEU A 293 13.02 -5.40 15.07
CA LEU A 293 12.84 -6.81 15.40
C LEU A 293 13.26 -7.12 16.84
N GLN A 294 14.23 -6.42 17.43
CA GLN A 294 14.84 -6.79 18.73
C GLN A 294 13.84 -6.89 19.90
N SER A 295 12.83 -6.01 19.94
CA SER A 295 11.81 -5.92 21.00
C SER A 295 10.60 -6.84 20.75
N LEU A 296 10.85 -8.15 20.80
CA LEU A 296 9.83 -9.18 20.63
C LEU A 296 9.34 -9.75 21.94
#